data_AF-V5FW01-F1
#
_entry.id   AF-V5FW01-F1
#
_cell.length_a   1.000
_cell.length_b   1.000
_cell.length_c   1.000
_cell.angle_alpha   90.00
_cell.angle_beta   90.00
_cell.angle_gamma   90.00
#
_symmetry.space_group_name_H-M   'P 1'
#
loop_
_entity.id
_entity.type
_entity.pdbx_description
1 polymer ?
#
loop_
_entity_poly.entity_id
_entity_poly.type
_entity_poly.pdbx_seq_one_letter_code
_entity_poly.pdbx_strand_id
1 'polypeptide(L)'
;MSYNTQNKPVVAVVGAGPGIGEAVARRFVAEGFVVALLARTEDKLRTMAEGIDADYGKGTARYYITDLRVEESVISSFKSIRADLGAVHVLVYNAGARRINGRSILNTTTEEFEGFTKINLFGAFWSTKCVLPDMLAAGRGTILYTGATGSLRGSPGLSSFSPGKFGLRSLSQIVAREYQSQGIHAAHIVIDGPVDGKLVGGVRRRHWQREGEKDKLEDIESYLAQPTDLAHIYWFLHSQPRSAWTQELDVRAQKESIYSRFSKDLNGSILGNIKTLTYFAMPSSLSTLRLPRLPSFSGFPNHYRHGSSYSTAVAIASATLLTAVGILCAPAAYRDYKKFISYGTGGPPRNVFGWLAMSLLIPLQREMLDTAGYDRDVELLGEERSWLKDEDLPQRKGPRPEVGTHAAPQRQLTQTPEKEIKEALLKTFFEIQFNNQNLLYLALSNLERHTSALFISEAAPRLNPLVKSSTRGEIAHVHATAEHSVHVILSPVDSKKVIEAGWGQRHSLSGSTFFRTLKIAPWIPNEYILIYAPRDEEEIKVVINIVKAAVAFGAGVSTNELN
;
A
#
# COMPACT_ATOMS: atom_id res chain seq x y z
N MET A 1 -51.60 -15.81 2.92
CA MET A 1 -51.89 -14.39 3.17
C MET A 1 -50.55 -13.68 3.37
N SER A 2 -50.37 -12.48 2.81
CA SER A 2 -49.14 -11.69 2.98
C SER A 2 -48.90 -11.39 4.46
N TYR A 3 -47.64 -11.48 4.91
CA TYR A 3 -47.22 -11.05 6.25
C TYR A 3 -47.01 -9.53 6.32
N ASN A 4 -46.84 -8.86 5.19
CA ASN A 4 -46.80 -7.39 5.08
C ASN A 4 -48.20 -6.84 4.75
N THR A 5 -49.10 -6.85 5.74
CA THR A 5 -50.52 -6.50 5.54
C THR A 5 -50.76 -5.03 5.20
N GLN A 6 -49.81 -4.15 5.54
CA GLN A 6 -49.89 -2.72 5.30
C GLN A 6 -49.18 -2.30 4.00
N ASN A 7 -48.68 -3.24 3.20
CA ASN A 7 -47.93 -2.99 1.96
C ASN A 7 -46.77 -1.99 2.15
N LYS A 8 -46.08 -2.06 3.30
CA LYS A 8 -44.90 -1.25 3.60
C LYS A 8 -43.77 -1.56 2.62
N PRO A 9 -42.87 -0.60 2.34
CA PRO A 9 -41.70 -0.89 1.52
C PRO A 9 -40.81 -1.94 2.20
N VAL A 10 -40.19 -2.81 1.38
CA VAL A 10 -39.44 -3.96 1.87
C VAL A 10 -37.94 -3.74 1.69
N VAL A 11 -37.16 -3.96 2.74
CA VAL A 11 -35.70 -4.01 2.69
C VAL A 11 -35.23 -5.45 2.92
N ALA A 12 -34.39 -5.97 2.03
CA ALA A 12 -33.73 -7.26 2.22
C ALA A 12 -32.30 -7.05 2.70
N VAL A 13 -31.98 -7.50 3.92
CA VAL A 13 -30.64 -7.43 4.50
C VAL A 13 -29.98 -8.80 4.41
N VAL A 14 -29.08 -8.93 3.43
CA VAL A 14 -28.34 -10.16 3.18
C VAL A 14 -27.05 -10.18 3.99
N GLY A 15 -26.87 -11.23 4.80
CA GLY A 15 -25.84 -11.24 5.84
C GLY A 15 -26.31 -10.53 7.11
N ALA A 16 -27.57 -10.74 7.50
CA ALA A 16 -28.13 -10.24 8.75
C ALA A 16 -27.44 -10.92 9.95
N GLY A 17 -26.90 -10.10 10.84
CA GLY A 17 -26.19 -10.56 12.02
C GLY A 17 -25.82 -9.39 12.94
N PRO A 18 -25.34 -9.68 14.16
CA PRO A 18 -24.97 -8.64 15.11
C PRO A 18 -23.93 -7.70 14.51
N GLY A 19 -24.15 -6.38 14.65
CA GLY A 19 -23.34 -5.34 14.03
C GLY A 19 -24.09 -4.62 12.91
N ILE A 20 -23.45 -4.41 11.76
CA ILE A 20 -23.99 -3.57 10.66
C ILE A 20 -25.35 -4.07 10.19
N GLY A 21 -25.50 -5.38 9.93
CA GLY A 21 -26.74 -5.94 9.39
C GLY A 21 -27.95 -5.65 10.28
N GLU A 22 -27.83 -5.86 11.59
CA GLU A 22 -28.89 -5.55 12.54
C GLU A 22 -29.16 -4.04 12.65
N ALA A 23 -28.12 -3.22 12.73
CA ALA A 23 -28.26 -1.77 12.83
C ALA A 23 -28.97 -1.18 11.60
N VAL A 24 -28.61 -1.67 10.40
CA VAL A 24 -29.28 -1.29 9.15
C VAL A 24 -30.75 -1.75 9.15
N ALA A 25 -31.02 -2.99 9.55
CA ALA A 25 -32.40 -3.49 9.65
C ALA A 25 -33.27 -2.59 10.54
N ARG A 26 -32.78 -2.28 11.75
CA ARG A 26 -33.46 -1.39 12.70
C ARG A 26 -33.66 0.02 12.15
N ARG A 27 -32.64 0.58 11.50
CA ARG A 27 -32.73 1.92 10.90
C ARG A 27 -33.83 1.99 9.84
N PHE A 28 -33.92 1.01 8.94
CA PHE A 28 -34.95 1.02 7.90
C PHE A 28 -36.35 0.76 8.46
N VAL A 29 -36.49 -0.11 9.47
CA VAL A 29 -37.78 -0.35 10.14
C VAL A 29 -38.27 0.92 10.84
N ALA A 30 -37.37 1.67 11.49
CA ALA A 30 -37.70 2.97 12.09
C ALA A 30 -38.24 4.00 11.06
N GLU A 31 -37.89 3.83 9.79
CA GLU A 31 -38.36 4.65 8.65
C GLU A 31 -39.58 4.04 7.95
N GLY A 32 -40.22 3.04 8.55
CA GLY A 32 -41.48 2.45 8.08
C GLY A 32 -41.33 1.28 7.11
N PHE A 33 -40.14 0.70 6.97
CA PHE A 33 -39.94 -0.52 6.18
C PHE A 33 -40.35 -1.78 6.96
N VAL A 34 -40.59 -2.85 6.21
CA VAL A 34 -40.53 -4.23 6.71
C VAL A 34 -39.21 -4.85 6.26
N VAL A 35 -38.51 -5.51 7.18
CA VAL A 35 -37.20 -6.10 6.88
C VAL A 35 -37.27 -7.61 6.68
N ALA A 36 -36.68 -8.08 5.59
CA ALA A 36 -36.30 -9.47 5.38
C ALA A 36 -34.84 -9.68 5.81
N LEU A 37 -34.63 -10.55 6.81
CA LEU A 37 -33.32 -10.86 7.36
C LEU A 37 -32.81 -12.20 6.79
N LEU A 38 -31.70 -12.19 6.05
CA LEU A 38 -31.15 -13.40 5.44
C LEU A 38 -29.79 -13.76 6.03
N ALA A 39 -29.67 -14.96 6.60
CA ALA A 39 -28.42 -15.55 7.07
C ALA A 39 -28.57 -17.07 7.27
N ARG A 40 -27.49 -17.74 7.70
CA ARG A 40 -27.48 -19.22 7.84
C ARG A 40 -27.95 -19.73 9.20
N THR A 41 -27.85 -18.92 10.25
CA THR A 41 -28.08 -19.38 11.63
C THR A 41 -29.47 -18.93 12.09
N GLU A 42 -30.42 -19.86 12.10
CA GLU A 42 -31.81 -19.59 12.45
C GLU A 42 -31.97 -18.95 13.82
N ASP A 43 -31.36 -19.50 14.88
CA ASP A 43 -31.55 -18.95 16.24
C ASP A 43 -31.15 -17.48 16.36
N LYS A 44 -30.08 -17.07 15.66
CA LYS A 44 -29.64 -15.67 15.64
C LYS A 44 -30.61 -14.77 14.87
N LEU A 45 -31.14 -15.27 13.76
CA LEU A 45 -32.13 -14.58 12.96
C LEU A 45 -33.46 -14.42 13.71
N ARG A 46 -33.93 -15.49 14.36
CA ARG A 46 -35.14 -15.47 15.18
C ARG A 46 -35.01 -14.45 16.32
N THR A 47 -33.92 -14.52 17.08
CA THR A 47 -33.65 -13.56 18.17
C THR A 47 -33.64 -12.12 17.67
N MET A 48 -33.02 -11.88 16.51
CA MET A 48 -32.98 -10.54 15.91
C MET A 48 -34.37 -10.07 15.46
N ALA A 49 -35.15 -10.94 14.79
CA ALA A 49 -36.49 -10.60 14.33
C ALA A 49 -37.42 -10.30 15.52
N GLU A 50 -37.38 -11.12 16.57
CA GLU A 50 -38.14 -10.91 17.81
C GLU A 50 -37.75 -9.61 18.50
N GLY A 51 -36.45 -9.28 18.55
CA GLY A 51 -35.97 -8.03 19.12
C GLY A 51 -36.41 -6.79 18.31
N ILE A 52 -36.42 -6.87 16.97
CA ILE A 52 -36.91 -5.78 16.13
C ILE A 52 -38.43 -5.63 16.28
N ASP A 53 -39.17 -6.74 16.28
CA ASP A 53 -40.63 -6.73 16.48
C ASP A 53 -41.03 -6.19 17.86
N ALA A 54 -40.23 -6.47 18.90
CA ALA A 54 -40.46 -5.94 20.24
C ALA A 54 -40.30 -4.40 20.28
N ASP A 55 -39.32 -3.86 19.55
CA ASP A 55 -39.00 -2.44 19.57
C ASP A 55 -39.88 -1.60 18.62
N TYR A 56 -40.32 -2.18 17.50
CA TYR A 56 -41.01 -1.43 16.42
C TYR A 56 -42.42 -1.96 16.09
N GLY A 57 -42.86 -3.03 16.74
CA GLY A 57 -44.16 -3.65 16.53
C GLY A 57 -44.09 -4.94 15.71
N LYS A 58 -45.06 -5.81 15.97
CA LYS A 58 -45.14 -7.16 15.39
C LYS A 58 -45.23 -7.12 13.86
N GLY A 59 -44.48 -8.00 13.20
CA GLY A 59 -44.48 -8.15 11.74
C GLY A 59 -43.64 -7.10 11.02
N THR A 60 -42.74 -6.42 11.72
CA THR A 60 -41.78 -5.49 11.10
C THR A 60 -40.52 -6.20 10.64
N ALA A 61 -40.19 -7.36 11.22
CA ALA A 61 -39.08 -8.20 10.78
C ALA A 61 -39.52 -9.64 10.49
N ARG A 62 -38.94 -10.22 9.43
CA ARG A 62 -39.08 -11.64 9.09
C ARG A 62 -37.76 -12.20 8.62
N TYR A 63 -37.45 -13.44 9.00
CA TYR A 63 -36.19 -14.06 8.65
C TYR A 63 -36.32 -15.21 7.64
N TYR A 64 -35.25 -15.42 6.89
CA TYR A 64 -35.12 -16.47 5.88
C TYR A 64 -33.74 -17.13 6.01
N ILE A 65 -33.72 -18.45 6.15
CA ILE A 65 -32.47 -19.21 6.23
C ILE A 65 -31.88 -19.32 4.84
N THR A 66 -30.69 -18.76 4.65
CA THR A 66 -30.06 -18.66 3.32
C THR A 66 -28.57 -18.96 3.40
N ASP A 67 -28.11 -19.92 2.61
CA ASP A 67 -26.69 -20.16 2.36
C ASP A 67 -26.26 -19.46 1.07
N LEU A 68 -25.52 -18.37 1.21
CA LEU A 68 -25.02 -17.54 0.10
C LEU A 68 -23.97 -18.26 -0.77
N ARG A 69 -23.61 -19.50 -0.45
CA ARG A 69 -22.74 -20.34 -1.29
C ARG A 69 -23.51 -21.17 -2.32
N VAL A 70 -24.83 -21.21 -2.22
CA VAL A 70 -25.72 -22.05 -3.02
C VAL A 70 -26.73 -21.16 -3.74
N GLU A 71 -26.70 -21.13 -5.07
CA GLU A 71 -27.57 -20.27 -5.88
C GLU A 71 -29.04 -20.55 -5.63
N GLU A 72 -29.44 -21.82 -5.60
CA GLU A 72 -30.83 -22.23 -5.37
C GLU A 72 -31.35 -21.78 -4.00
N SER A 73 -30.47 -21.76 -2.98
CA SER A 73 -30.84 -21.26 -1.64
C SER A 73 -31.18 -19.77 -1.66
N VAL A 74 -30.40 -18.97 -2.40
CA VAL A 74 -30.65 -17.54 -2.58
C VAL A 74 -31.95 -17.32 -3.35
N ILE A 75 -32.12 -17.98 -4.49
CA ILE A 75 -33.32 -17.85 -5.33
C ILE A 75 -34.58 -18.24 -4.56
N SER A 76 -34.55 -19.36 -3.83
CA SER A 76 -35.67 -19.83 -3.01
C SER A 76 -36.03 -18.82 -1.92
N SER A 77 -35.02 -18.25 -1.24
CA SER A 77 -35.25 -17.25 -0.19
C SER A 77 -35.92 -15.99 -0.74
N PHE A 78 -35.45 -15.45 -1.87
CA PHE A 78 -36.07 -14.27 -2.50
C PHE A 78 -37.46 -14.54 -3.07
N LYS A 79 -37.73 -15.76 -3.55
CA LYS A 79 -39.07 -16.18 -3.94
C LYS A 79 -40.03 -16.15 -2.74
N SER A 80 -39.59 -16.68 -1.59
CA SER A 80 -40.38 -16.63 -0.35
C SER A 80 -40.57 -15.20 0.17
N ILE A 81 -39.53 -14.36 0.13
CA ILE A 81 -39.66 -12.93 0.48
C ILE A 81 -40.72 -12.24 -0.38
N ARG A 82 -40.68 -12.46 -1.69
CA ARG A 82 -41.65 -11.88 -2.62
C ARG A 82 -43.08 -12.32 -2.31
N ALA A 83 -43.27 -13.60 -1.99
CA ALA A 83 -44.59 -14.15 -1.66
C ALA A 83 -45.12 -13.66 -0.28
N ASP A 84 -44.23 -13.55 0.70
CA ASP A 84 -44.57 -13.22 2.07
C ASP A 84 -44.72 -11.71 2.31
N LEU A 85 -43.84 -10.90 1.70
CA LEU A 85 -43.67 -9.47 2.02
C LEU A 85 -43.89 -8.54 0.82
N GLY A 86 -43.81 -9.07 -0.40
CA GLY A 86 -43.88 -8.31 -1.65
C GLY A 86 -42.51 -7.98 -2.25
N ALA A 87 -42.50 -7.13 -3.28
CA ALA A 87 -41.29 -6.76 -3.99
C ALA A 87 -40.28 -6.03 -3.09
N VAL A 88 -38.99 -6.38 -3.22
CA VAL A 88 -37.90 -5.75 -2.48
C VAL A 88 -37.60 -4.38 -3.09
N HIS A 89 -37.68 -3.33 -2.25
CA HIS A 89 -37.43 -1.95 -2.65
C HIS A 89 -35.96 -1.56 -2.42
N VAL A 90 -35.34 -2.15 -1.40
CA VAL A 90 -33.94 -1.91 -1.04
C VAL A 90 -33.25 -3.24 -0.77
N LEU A 91 -32.17 -3.51 -1.49
CA LEU A 91 -31.29 -4.65 -1.22
C LEU A 91 -30.03 -4.14 -0.52
N VAL A 92 -29.76 -4.63 0.68
CA VAL A 92 -28.50 -4.41 1.39
C VAL A 92 -27.70 -5.71 1.40
N TYR A 93 -26.64 -5.76 0.61
CA TYR A 93 -25.70 -6.87 0.62
C TYR A 93 -24.56 -6.61 1.61
N ASN A 94 -24.78 -7.01 2.87
CA ASN A 94 -23.83 -6.85 3.97
C ASN A 94 -22.89 -8.05 4.16
N ALA A 95 -23.29 -9.22 3.66
CA ALA A 95 -22.53 -10.45 3.86
C ALA A 95 -21.04 -10.32 3.50
N GLY A 96 -20.20 -10.92 4.34
CA GLY A 96 -18.77 -10.98 4.11
C GLY A 96 -18.12 -12.12 4.88
N ALA A 97 -17.23 -12.85 4.21
CA ALA A 97 -16.42 -13.91 4.82
C ALA A 97 -14.96 -13.47 4.86
N ARG A 98 -14.41 -13.31 6.07
CA ARG A 98 -13.02 -12.92 6.31
C ARG A 98 -12.44 -13.70 7.48
N ARG A 99 -11.18 -14.11 7.39
CA ARG A 99 -10.42 -14.58 8.56
C ARG A 99 -9.94 -13.42 9.41
N ILE A 100 -10.05 -13.58 10.73
CA ILE A 100 -9.43 -12.65 11.70
C ILE A 100 -7.90 -12.84 11.68
N ASN A 101 -7.45 -14.10 11.68
CA ASN A 101 -6.05 -14.47 11.52
C ASN A 101 -5.82 -14.88 10.06
N GLY A 102 -5.22 -13.98 9.27
CA GLY A 102 -4.99 -14.22 7.85
C GLY A 102 -4.05 -15.39 7.58
N ARG A 103 -4.11 -15.95 6.38
CA ARG A 103 -3.21 -17.01 5.91
C ARG A 103 -2.38 -16.54 4.73
N SER A 104 -1.13 -17.00 4.64
CA SER A 104 -0.35 -16.85 3.41
C SER A 104 -1.09 -17.50 2.24
N ILE A 105 -0.78 -17.05 1.02
CA ILE A 105 -1.41 -17.60 -0.18
C ILE A 105 -1.19 -19.12 -0.29
N LEU A 106 0.02 -19.61 0.04
CA LEU A 106 0.37 -21.03 0.04
C LEU A 106 -0.48 -21.87 1.01
N ASN A 107 -0.96 -21.27 2.10
CA ASN A 107 -1.76 -21.95 3.13
C ASN A 107 -3.27 -21.70 2.97
N THR A 108 -3.68 -20.96 1.94
CA THR A 108 -5.09 -20.73 1.62
C THR A 108 -5.58 -21.89 0.77
N THR A 109 -6.54 -22.66 1.27
CA THR A 109 -7.07 -23.81 0.50
C THR A 109 -8.02 -23.33 -0.60
N THR A 110 -8.16 -24.15 -1.65
CA THR A 110 -9.10 -23.88 -2.75
C THR A 110 -10.53 -23.75 -2.25
N GLU A 111 -10.94 -24.61 -1.32
CA GLU A 111 -12.30 -24.63 -0.75
C GLU A 111 -12.59 -23.35 0.03
N GLU A 112 -11.61 -22.83 0.76
CA GLU A 112 -11.74 -21.54 1.45
C GLU A 112 -11.86 -20.40 0.44
N PHE A 113 -10.97 -20.36 -0.55
CA PHE A 113 -10.98 -19.32 -1.57
C PHE A 113 -12.31 -19.31 -2.35
N GLU A 114 -12.78 -20.47 -2.79
CA GLU A 114 -14.05 -20.64 -3.49
C GLU A 114 -15.23 -20.26 -2.58
N GLY A 115 -15.27 -20.80 -1.35
CA GLY A 115 -16.36 -20.53 -0.41
C GLY A 115 -16.46 -19.05 -0.05
N PHE A 116 -15.33 -18.36 0.13
CA PHE A 116 -15.33 -16.93 0.41
C PHE A 116 -15.64 -16.10 -0.84
N THR A 117 -15.20 -16.51 -2.01
CA THR A 117 -15.59 -15.87 -3.28
C THR A 117 -17.11 -15.98 -3.48
N LYS A 118 -17.68 -17.14 -3.17
CA LYS A 118 -19.14 -17.34 -3.19
C LYS A 118 -19.88 -16.38 -2.26
N ILE A 119 -19.43 -16.23 -1.02
CA ILE A 119 -20.06 -15.32 -0.04
C ILE A 119 -19.78 -13.84 -0.34
N ASN A 120 -18.59 -13.48 -0.83
CA ASN A 120 -18.21 -12.08 -1.01
C ASN A 120 -18.64 -11.51 -2.38
N LEU A 121 -18.93 -12.37 -3.37
CA LEU A 121 -19.25 -11.98 -4.75
C LEU A 121 -20.49 -12.68 -5.31
N PHE A 122 -20.49 -14.01 -5.45
CA PHE A 122 -21.59 -14.71 -6.13
C PHE A 122 -22.94 -14.52 -5.45
N GLY A 123 -22.99 -14.57 -4.12
CA GLY A 123 -24.21 -14.31 -3.38
C GLY A 123 -24.77 -12.90 -3.65
N ALA A 124 -23.90 -11.90 -3.88
CA ALA A 124 -24.33 -10.55 -4.23
C ALA A 124 -24.91 -10.49 -5.64
N PHE A 125 -24.26 -11.18 -6.58
CA PHE A 125 -24.71 -11.33 -7.94
C PHE A 125 -26.10 -11.99 -8.01
N TRP A 126 -26.29 -13.14 -7.34
CA TRP A 126 -27.58 -13.83 -7.33
C TRP A 126 -28.67 -12.99 -6.65
N SER A 127 -28.38 -12.39 -5.50
CA SER A 127 -29.34 -11.51 -4.78
C SER A 127 -29.77 -10.33 -5.65
N THR A 128 -28.82 -9.73 -6.38
CA THR A 128 -29.08 -8.63 -7.33
C THR A 128 -30.02 -9.09 -8.42
N LYS A 129 -29.76 -10.24 -9.06
CA LYS A 129 -30.65 -10.78 -10.10
C LYS A 129 -32.06 -11.08 -9.61
N CYS A 130 -32.22 -11.46 -8.34
CA CYS A 130 -33.53 -11.74 -7.77
C CYS A 130 -34.40 -10.48 -7.59
N VAL A 131 -33.80 -9.33 -7.25
CA VAL A 131 -34.56 -8.10 -6.96
C VAL A 131 -34.74 -7.19 -8.17
N LEU A 132 -33.80 -7.25 -9.12
CA LEU A 132 -33.71 -6.30 -10.22
C LEU A 132 -34.96 -6.26 -11.12
N PRO A 133 -35.61 -7.39 -11.49
CA PRO A 133 -36.79 -7.35 -12.35
C PRO A 133 -37.94 -6.51 -11.78
N ASP A 134 -38.23 -6.65 -10.48
CA ASP A 134 -39.31 -5.90 -9.84
C ASP A 134 -38.94 -4.41 -9.67
N MET A 135 -37.67 -4.11 -9.36
CA MET A 135 -37.19 -2.73 -9.28
C MET A 135 -37.24 -2.01 -10.62
N LEU A 136 -36.86 -2.69 -11.71
CA LEU A 136 -36.93 -2.16 -13.07
C LEU A 136 -38.36 -1.92 -13.52
N ALA A 137 -39.26 -2.88 -13.26
CA ALA A 137 -40.69 -2.72 -13.54
C ALA A 137 -41.29 -1.52 -12.77
N ALA A 138 -40.80 -1.25 -11.56
CA ALA A 138 -41.21 -0.09 -10.77
C ALA A 138 -40.53 1.23 -11.17
N GLY A 139 -39.49 1.20 -12.01
CA GLY A 139 -38.64 2.36 -12.33
C GLY A 139 -37.95 2.98 -11.11
N ARG A 140 -37.79 2.20 -10.03
CA ARG A 140 -37.17 2.63 -8.77
C ARG A 140 -36.62 1.43 -7.99
N GLY A 141 -35.43 1.60 -7.41
CA GLY A 141 -34.87 0.64 -6.46
C GLY A 141 -33.51 1.08 -5.96
N THR A 142 -33.09 0.57 -4.80
CA THR A 142 -31.76 0.83 -4.24
C THR A 142 -31.04 -0.47 -3.95
N ILE A 143 -29.76 -0.56 -4.34
CA ILE A 143 -28.90 -1.70 -4.04
C ILE A 143 -27.60 -1.20 -3.39
N LEU A 144 -27.38 -1.57 -2.14
CA LEU A 144 -26.25 -1.13 -1.34
C LEU A 144 -25.32 -2.31 -1.07
N TYR A 145 -24.07 -2.21 -1.52
CA TYR A 145 -23.06 -3.25 -1.32
C TYR A 145 -22.07 -2.83 -0.23
N THR A 146 -21.92 -3.68 0.78
CA THR A 146 -20.98 -3.43 1.89
C THR A 146 -19.58 -3.89 1.49
N GLY A 147 -18.73 -2.92 1.18
CA GLY A 147 -17.31 -3.09 0.93
C GLY A 147 -16.47 -3.11 2.20
N ALA A 148 -15.15 -3.11 2.01
CA ALA A 148 -14.17 -2.99 3.08
C ALA A 148 -12.88 -2.37 2.52
N THR A 149 -11.86 -2.16 3.35
CA THR A 149 -10.47 -1.89 2.89
C THR A 149 -10.03 -2.84 1.77
N GLY A 150 -10.44 -4.11 1.85
CA GLY A 150 -10.18 -5.15 0.86
C GLY A 150 -10.80 -4.93 -0.51
N SER A 151 -11.69 -3.94 -0.68
CA SER A 151 -12.22 -3.49 -1.98
C SER A 151 -11.29 -2.52 -2.71
N LEU A 152 -10.31 -1.94 -1.99
CA LEU A 152 -9.38 -0.93 -2.52
C LEU A 152 -7.96 -1.47 -2.64
N ARG A 153 -7.53 -2.33 -1.71
CA ARG A 153 -6.18 -2.88 -1.69
C ARG A 153 -6.15 -4.29 -1.09
N GLY A 154 -5.29 -5.15 -1.65
CA GLY A 154 -4.95 -6.43 -1.06
C GLY A 154 -4.05 -6.26 0.17
N SER A 155 -4.04 -7.25 1.06
CA SER A 155 -3.06 -7.32 2.14
C SER A 155 -2.62 -8.77 2.36
N PRO A 156 -1.39 -9.01 2.85
CA PRO A 156 -0.96 -10.34 3.27
C PRO A 156 -2.00 -10.94 4.23
N GLY A 157 -2.31 -12.22 4.08
CA GLY A 157 -3.32 -12.87 4.90
C GLY A 157 -4.74 -12.86 4.34
N LEU A 158 -5.03 -12.07 3.29
CA LEU A 158 -6.40 -11.79 2.82
C LEU A 158 -6.67 -12.24 1.37
N SER A 159 -5.97 -13.26 0.90
CA SER A 159 -6.15 -13.90 -0.42
C SER A 159 -7.58 -14.38 -0.67
N SER A 160 -8.24 -14.97 0.34
CA SER A 160 -9.64 -15.44 0.24
C SER A 160 -10.69 -14.33 0.40
N PHE A 161 -10.32 -13.15 0.91
CA PHE A 161 -11.25 -12.06 1.19
C PHE A 161 -11.24 -10.95 0.13
N SER A 162 -10.05 -10.42 -0.15
CA SER A 162 -9.90 -9.19 -0.96
C SER A 162 -10.42 -9.37 -2.39
N PRO A 163 -10.10 -10.45 -3.13
CA PRO A 163 -10.59 -10.63 -4.50
C PRO A 163 -12.11 -10.58 -4.61
N GLY A 164 -12.83 -11.23 -3.68
CA GLY A 164 -14.28 -11.16 -3.63
C GLY A 164 -14.80 -9.74 -3.39
N LYS A 165 -14.14 -8.95 -2.53
CA LYS A 165 -14.52 -7.55 -2.26
C LYS A 165 -14.17 -6.59 -3.41
N PHE A 166 -13.09 -6.84 -4.14
CA PHE A 166 -12.82 -6.15 -5.42
C PHE A 166 -13.91 -6.48 -6.46
N GLY A 167 -14.28 -7.76 -6.58
CA GLY A 167 -15.37 -8.19 -7.46
C GLY A 167 -16.70 -7.55 -7.07
N LEU A 168 -17.00 -7.43 -5.77
CA LEU A 168 -18.21 -6.80 -5.26
C LEU A 168 -18.30 -5.31 -5.64
N ARG A 169 -17.17 -4.59 -5.53
CA ARG A 169 -17.04 -3.21 -6.00
C ARG A 169 -17.29 -3.12 -7.51
N SER A 170 -16.68 -4.01 -8.30
CA SER A 170 -16.91 -4.07 -9.74
C SER A 170 -18.38 -4.34 -10.08
N LEU A 171 -19.03 -5.28 -9.39
CA LEU A 171 -20.44 -5.59 -9.59
C LEU A 171 -21.33 -4.35 -9.33
N SER A 172 -21.07 -3.60 -8.25
CA SER A 172 -21.80 -2.37 -7.97
C SER A 172 -21.69 -1.35 -9.10
N GLN A 173 -20.47 -1.17 -9.66
CA GLN A 173 -20.24 -0.27 -10.79
C GLN A 173 -20.98 -0.73 -12.05
N ILE A 174 -21.02 -2.04 -12.32
CA ILE A 174 -21.74 -2.62 -13.45
C ILE A 174 -23.24 -2.31 -13.33
N VAL A 175 -23.85 -2.62 -12.19
CA VAL A 175 -25.29 -2.39 -11.98
C VAL A 175 -25.65 -0.91 -12.12
N ALA A 176 -24.83 -0.01 -11.57
CA ALA A 176 -25.03 1.42 -11.74
C ALA A 176 -24.97 1.82 -13.23
N ARG A 177 -23.95 1.37 -13.97
CA ARG A 177 -23.80 1.71 -15.39
C ARG A 177 -24.93 1.16 -16.27
N GLU A 178 -25.46 -0.01 -15.94
CA GLU A 178 -26.53 -0.65 -16.71
C GLU A 178 -27.92 -0.06 -16.40
N TYR A 179 -28.20 0.27 -15.14
CA TYR A 179 -29.57 0.49 -14.68
C TYR A 179 -29.84 1.82 -13.97
N GLN A 180 -28.84 2.68 -13.77
CA GLN A 180 -29.04 3.98 -13.12
C GLN A 180 -30.01 4.88 -13.88
N SER A 181 -29.93 4.92 -15.21
CA SER A 181 -30.86 5.67 -16.07
C SER A 181 -32.30 5.15 -15.99
N GLN A 182 -32.49 3.90 -15.52
CA GLN A 182 -33.78 3.24 -15.35
C GLN A 182 -34.31 3.35 -13.91
N GLY A 183 -33.67 4.18 -13.07
CA GLY A 183 -34.12 4.45 -11.71
C GLY A 183 -33.52 3.56 -10.62
N ILE A 184 -32.48 2.77 -10.94
CA ILE A 184 -31.81 1.89 -9.97
C ILE A 184 -30.58 2.58 -9.39
N HIS A 185 -30.63 2.91 -8.09
CA HIS A 185 -29.49 3.47 -7.37
C HIS A 185 -28.65 2.35 -6.76
N ALA A 186 -27.52 2.03 -7.41
CA ALA A 186 -26.54 1.10 -6.87
C ALA A 186 -25.33 1.83 -6.29
N ALA A 187 -24.98 1.54 -5.03
CA ALA A 187 -23.85 2.18 -4.35
C ALA A 187 -22.98 1.16 -3.59
N HIS A 188 -21.67 1.40 -3.58
CA HIS A 188 -20.68 0.62 -2.86
C HIS A 188 -20.12 1.41 -1.67
N ILE A 189 -20.26 0.86 -0.47
CA ILE A 189 -19.87 1.50 0.78
C ILE A 189 -18.53 0.91 1.22
N VAL A 190 -17.45 1.68 1.09
CA VAL A 190 -16.12 1.27 1.52
C VAL A 190 -15.97 1.55 3.01
N ILE A 191 -16.15 0.52 3.84
CA ILE A 191 -15.85 0.63 5.27
C ILE A 191 -14.35 0.37 5.46
N ASP A 192 -13.56 1.44 5.45
CA ASP A 192 -12.10 1.40 5.57
C ASP A 192 -11.66 1.56 7.03
N GLY A 193 -11.83 0.49 7.80
CA GLY A 193 -11.45 0.46 9.21
C GLY A 193 -12.12 -0.68 9.97
N PRO A 194 -11.73 -0.88 11.24
CA PRO A 194 -12.41 -1.82 12.11
C PRO A 194 -13.79 -1.28 12.53
N VAL A 195 -14.77 -2.18 12.57
CA VAL A 195 -16.14 -1.88 13.01
C VAL A 195 -16.34 -2.49 14.39
N ASP A 196 -17.04 -1.77 15.26
CA ASP A 196 -17.41 -2.32 16.56
C ASP A 196 -18.34 -3.53 16.43
N GLY A 197 -18.12 -4.51 17.29
CA GLY A 197 -18.85 -5.76 17.38
C GLY A 197 -18.03 -6.84 18.07
N LYS A 198 -18.66 -7.98 18.36
CA LYS A 198 -18.00 -9.09 19.08
C LYS A 198 -16.76 -9.65 18.36
N LEU A 199 -16.75 -9.60 17.03
CA LEU A 199 -15.67 -10.14 16.19
C LEU A 199 -14.49 -9.15 16.08
N VAL A 200 -14.55 -8.18 15.17
CA VAL A 200 -13.42 -7.29 14.88
C VAL A 200 -13.18 -6.31 16.02
N GLY A 201 -14.20 -5.54 16.44
CA GLY A 201 -14.10 -4.60 17.56
C GLY A 201 -13.67 -5.26 18.87
N GLY A 202 -14.23 -6.42 19.18
CA GLY A 202 -13.87 -7.20 20.38
C GLY A 202 -12.42 -7.68 20.36
N VAL A 203 -11.91 -8.13 19.20
CA VAL A 203 -10.48 -8.48 19.05
C VAL A 203 -9.60 -7.24 19.20
N ARG A 204 -10.00 -6.10 18.62
CA ARG A 204 -9.26 -4.83 18.76
C ARG A 204 -9.21 -4.36 20.22
N ARG A 205 -10.33 -4.34 20.93
CA ARG A 205 -10.37 -3.99 22.36
C ARG A 205 -9.50 -4.90 23.21
N ARG A 206 -9.56 -6.22 23.01
CA ARG A 206 -8.69 -7.18 23.73
C ARG A 206 -7.21 -6.98 23.41
N HIS A 207 -6.88 -6.53 22.20
CA HIS A 207 -5.51 -6.15 21.88
C HIS A 207 -5.11 -4.86 22.59
N TRP A 208 -5.92 -3.80 22.53
CA TRP A 208 -5.66 -2.54 23.25
C TRP A 208 -5.51 -2.73 24.76
N GLN A 209 -6.32 -3.61 25.36
CA GLN A 209 -6.19 -3.99 26.76
C GLN A 209 -4.85 -4.66 27.07
N ARG A 210 -4.38 -5.56 26.20
CA ARG A 210 -3.10 -6.27 26.38
C ARG A 210 -1.89 -5.34 26.20
N GLU A 211 -1.95 -4.42 25.25
CA GLU A 211 -0.88 -3.45 24.99
C GLU A 211 -0.94 -2.22 25.92
N GLY A 212 -1.91 -2.15 26.85
CA GLY A 212 -2.06 -1.02 27.76
C GLY A 212 -2.50 0.29 27.11
N GLU A 213 -3.10 0.25 25.91
CA GLU A 213 -3.58 1.43 25.16
C GLU A 213 -4.89 1.99 25.74
N LYS A 214 -4.84 2.52 26.99
CA LYS A 214 -6.01 3.00 27.74
C LYS A 214 -6.82 4.07 27.01
N ASP A 215 -6.16 5.03 26.37
CA ASP A 215 -6.82 6.12 25.64
C ASP A 215 -7.79 5.61 24.56
N LYS A 216 -7.47 4.48 23.90
CA LYS A 216 -8.35 3.89 22.87
C LYS A 216 -9.54 3.14 23.46
N LEU A 217 -9.42 2.68 24.71
CA LEU A 217 -10.50 2.03 25.43
C LEU A 217 -11.48 3.03 26.03
N GLU A 218 -11.01 4.23 26.37
CA GLU A 218 -11.84 5.35 26.84
C GLU A 218 -12.58 6.05 25.69
N ASP A 219 -11.96 6.14 24.51
CA ASP A 219 -12.51 6.80 23.31
C ASP A 219 -12.68 5.81 22.13
N ILE A 220 -13.48 4.77 22.33
CA ILE A 220 -13.65 3.67 21.35
C ILE A 220 -14.19 4.17 20.01
N GLU A 221 -15.14 5.10 20.03
CA GLU A 221 -15.87 5.56 18.83
C GLU A 221 -14.96 6.32 17.86
N SER A 222 -13.91 6.98 18.36
CA SER A 222 -12.93 7.61 17.48
C SER A 222 -12.05 6.60 16.71
N TYR A 223 -11.96 5.34 17.17
CA TYR A 223 -11.12 4.30 16.56
C TYR A 223 -11.91 3.14 15.92
N LEU A 224 -13.15 2.89 16.33
CA LEU A 224 -14.01 1.86 15.77
C LEU A 224 -15.29 2.49 15.22
N ALA A 225 -15.60 2.21 13.96
CA ALA A 225 -16.86 2.65 13.37
C ALA A 225 -18.03 1.96 14.10
N GLN A 226 -19.03 2.73 14.51
CA GLN A 226 -20.21 2.19 15.18
C GLN A 226 -21.24 1.69 14.16
N PRO A 227 -21.79 0.47 14.34
CA PRO A 227 -22.82 -0.05 13.43
C PRO A 227 -24.04 0.86 13.26
N THR A 228 -24.46 1.56 14.32
CA THR A 228 -25.60 2.50 14.30
C THR A 228 -25.30 3.71 13.42
N ASP A 229 -24.11 4.29 13.54
CA ASP A 229 -23.68 5.42 12.70
C ASP A 229 -23.55 5.00 11.24
N LEU A 230 -23.00 3.80 11.00
CA LEU A 230 -22.98 3.21 9.67
C LEU A 230 -24.40 3.07 9.12
N ALA A 231 -25.38 2.62 9.91
CA ALA A 231 -26.76 2.49 9.44
C ALA A 231 -27.37 3.81 8.95
N HIS A 232 -27.04 4.95 9.57
CA HIS A 232 -27.43 6.27 9.08
C HIS A 232 -26.86 6.56 7.69
N ILE A 233 -25.68 6.04 7.36
CA ILE A 233 -25.06 6.18 6.03
C ILE A 233 -25.80 5.35 4.97
N TYR A 234 -26.23 4.12 5.29
CA TYR A 234 -27.07 3.33 4.38
C TYR A 234 -28.39 4.05 4.09
N TRP A 235 -29.01 4.61 5.13
CA TRP A 235 -30.23 5.40 4.99
C TRP A 235 -29.99 6.66 4.14
N PHE A 236 -28.92 7.41 4.43
CA PHE A 236 -28.53 8.58 3.67
C PHE A 236 -28.43 8.25 2.17
N LEU A 237 -27.69 7.20 1.80
CA LEU A 237 -27.54 6.77 0.42
C LEU A 237 -28.88 6.43 -0.23
N HIS A 238 -29.74 5.66 0.45
CA HIS A 238 -31.08 5.35 -0.07
C HIS A 238 -31.95 6.61 -0.27
N SER A 239 -31.84 7.59 0.62
CA SER A 239 -32.65 8.82 0.61
C SER A 239 -32.17 9.89 -0.37
N GLN A 240 -31.09 9.67 -1.11
CA GLN A 240 -30.52 10.70 -1.99
C GLN A 240 -31.48 11.11 -3.12
N PRO A 241 -31.59 12.42 -3.40
CA PRO A 241 -32.37 12.89 -4.53
C PRO A 241 -31.75 12.39 -5.84
N ARG A 242 -32.61 12.13 -6.83
CA ARG A 242 -32.21 11.58 -8.14
C ARG A 242 -31.15 12.41 -8.87
N SER A 243 -31.01 13.70 -8.56
CA SER A 243 -30.02 14.60 -9.15
C SER A 243 -28.59 14.42 -8.61
N ALA A 244 -28.40 13.66 -7.53
CA ALA A 244 -27.12 13.60 -6.81
C ALA A 244 -26.85 12.22 -6.17
N TRP A 245 -26.91 11.16 -6.98
CA TRP A 245 -26.61 9.81 -6.51
C TRP A 245 -25.11 9.55 -6.34
N THR A 246 -24.76 9.00 -5.20
CA THR A 246 -23.41 8.52 -4.86
C THR A 246 -23.23 7.09 -5.35
N GLN A 247 -22.16 6.84 -6.09
CA GLN A 247 -21.78 5.49 -6.52
C GLN A 247 -20.84 4.81 -5.51
N GLU A 248 -19.90 5.55 -4.94
CA GLU A 248 -18.95 5.04 -3.94
C GLU A 248 -18.85 6.01 -2.76
N LEU A 249 -18.85 5.47 -1.55
CA LEU A 249 -18.68 6.24 -0.32
C LEU A 249 -17.65 5.57 0.59
N ASP A 250 -16.61 6.30 0.95
CA ASP A 250 -15.56 5.87 1.89
C ASP A 250 -15.91 6.32 3.32
N VAL A 251 -15.92 5.37 4.25
CA VAL A 251 -16.28 5.57 5.65
C VAL A 251 -15.23 4.94 6.55
N ARG A 252 -14.79 5.70 7.56
CA ARG A 252 -13.77 5.30 8.53
C ARG A 252 -14.01 6.00 9.87
N ALA A 253 -13.50 5.43 10.96
CA ALA A 253 -13.50 6.10 12.25
C ALA A 253 -12.56 7.32 12.23
N GLN A 254 -12.82 8.33 13.06
CA GLN A 254 -12.11 9.62 13.02
C GLN A 254 -10.58 9.50 13.07
N LYS A 255 -10.06 8.59 13.90
CA LYS A 255 -8.62 8.38 14.11
C LYS A 255 -8.04 7.23 13.27
N GLU A 256 -8.83 6.66 12.35
CA GLU A 256 -8.34 5.69 11.37
C GLU A 256 -7.65 6.40 10.21
N SER A 257 -6.45 5.96 9.84
CA SER A 257 -5.62 6.66 8.85
C SER A 257 -6.08 6.43 7.41
N ILE A 258 -6.23 7.51 6.62
CA ILE A 258 -6.64 7.51 5.19
C ILE A 258 -5.68 6.73 4.28
N TYR A 259 -4.41 6.68 4.67
CA TYR A 259 -3.39 5.85 4.06
C TYR A 259 -2.72 5.13 5.22
N SER A 260 -2.79 3.80 5.27
CA SER A 260 -2.07 3.05 6.30
C SER A 260 -0.57 3.27 6.09
N ARG A 261 -0.03 4.23 6.84
CA ARG A 261 1.37 4.24 7.25
C ARG A 261 1.60 2.89 7.93
N PHE A 262 2.60 2.12 7.52
CA PHE A 262 3.27 1.19 8.44
C PHE A 262 4.11 2.03 9.43
N SER A 263 3.46 2.90 10.20
CA SER A 263 4.10 3.65 11.27
C SER A 263 3.14 3.66 12.46
N LYS A 264 3.15 2.57 13.22
CA LYS A 264 2.62 2.58 14.59
C LYS A 264 3.68 2.91 15.63
N ASP A 265 4.98 2.92 15.27
CA ASP A 265 6.07 3.15 16.23
C ASP A 265 6.56 4.60 16.32
N LEU A 266 5.78 5.58 15.82
CA LEU A 266 6.23 6.99 15.76
C LEU A 266 5.38 8.01 16.51
N ASN A 267 4.34 7.59 17.24
CA ASN A 267 3.40 8.53 17.87
C ASN A 267 3.59 8.67 19.39
N GLY A 268 4.82 8.95 19.82
CA GLY A 268 5.12 9.39 21.20
C GLY A 268 5.59 10.84 21.33
N SER A 269 5.98 11.55 20.26
CA SER A 269 6.75 12.80 20.47
C SER A 269 6.59 13.93 19.44
N ILE A 270 5.64 13.88 18.49
CA ILE A 270 5.69 14.80 17.33
C ILE A 270 4.50 15.79 17.21
N LEU A 271 3.52 15.79 18.11
CA LEU A 271 2.38 16.73 18.01
C LEU A 271 2.58 18.10 18.70
N GLY A 272 3.78 18.41 19.19
CA GLY A 272 4.12 19.75 19.70
C GLY A 272 4.63 20.75 18.64
N ASN A 273 5.12 20.28 17.48
CA ASN A 273 5.97 21.12 16.61
C ASN A 273 5.46 21.30 15.16
N ILE A 274 4.22 20.88 14.85
CA ILE A 274 3.62 21.06 13.51
C ILE A 274 2.36 21.93 13.60
N LYS A 275 2.50 23.13 14.18
CA LYS A 275 1.52 24.23 14.01
C LYS A 275 2.14 25.54 13.52
N THR A 276 3.42 25.55 13.12
CA THR A 276 4.15 26.78 12.78
C THR A 276 4.59 26.88 11.31
N LEU A 277 4.01 26.10 10.39
CA LEU A 277 4.49 26.02 9.00
C LEU A 277 3.42 26.16 7.91
N THR A 278 2.34 26.90 8.20
CA THR A 278 1.35 27.34 7.19
C THR A 278 0.98 28.82 7.26
N TYR A 279 1.75 29.66 7.96
CA TYR A 279 1.67 31.13 7.84
C TYR A 279 3.08 31.71 7.75
N PHE A 280 3.69 31.65 6.58
CA PHE A 280 4.69 32.65 6.19
C PHE A 280 4.01 33.60 5.21
N ALA A 281 3.55 34.72 5.78
CA ALA A 281 3.18 35.92 5.06
C ALA A 281 4.37 36.35 4.19
N MET A 282 4.08 36.76 2.95
CA MET A 282 5.03 37.52 2.14
C MET A 282 5.43 38.80 2.89
N PRO A 283 6.72 39.18 2.91
CA PRO A 283 7.12 40.47 3.44
C PRO A 283 6.62 41.59 2.51
N SER A 284 5.72 42.41 3.04
CA SER A 284 5.26 43.68 2.48
C SER A 284 6.34 44.75 2.60
N SER A 285 7.40 44.67 1.80
CA SER A 285 8.40 45.76 1.71
C SER A 285 9.15 45.77 0.38
N LEU A 286 8.45 46.05 -0.72
CA LEU A 286 9.04 46.62 -1.94
C LEU A 286 8.02 47.59 -2.59
N SER A 287 7.61 48.59 -1.83
CA SER A 287 6.80 49.72 -2.27
C SER A 287 7.66 50.96 -2.49
N THR A 288 8.69 50.89 -3.33
CA THR A 288 9.39 52.08 -3.86
C THR A 288 10.20 51.75 -5.11
N LEU A 289 9.51 51.56 -6.25
CA LEU A 289 10.09 51.84 -7.56
C LEU A 289 8.97 52.27 -8.49
N ARG A 290 8.92 53.60 -8.71
CA ARG A 290 7.98 54.26 -9.62
C ARG A 290 8.20 53.74 -11.04
N LEU A 291 7.22 53.00 -11.57
CA LEU A 291 7.09 52.82 -13.01
C LEU A 291 6.59 54.14 -13.63
N PRO A 292 7.21 54.67 -14.69
CA PRO A 292 6.68 55.83 -15.39
C PRO A 292 5.37 55.47 -16.09
N ARG A 293 4.38 56.36 -15.98
CA ARG A 293 3.08 56.25 -16.68
C ARG A 293 3.32 56.20 -18.19
N LEU A 294 2.89 55.13 -18.85
CA LEU A 294 2.74 55.11 -20.30
C LEU A 294 1.52 55.96 -20.69
N PRO A 295 1.62 56.81 -21.74
CA PRO A 295 0.51 57.62 -22.20
C PRO A 295 -0.56 56.76 -22.89
N SER A 296 -1.82 57.17 -22.74
CA SER A 296 -2.97 56.62 -23.44
C SER A 296 -2.81 56.80 -24.95
N PHE A 297 -2.72 55.69 -25.69
CA PHE A 297 -2.77 55.72 -27.16
C PHE A 297 -4.19 55.43 -27.65
N SER A 298 -4.92 56.51 -27.88
CA SER A 298 -6.00 56.58 -28.86
C SER A 298 -5.39 56.83 -30.24
N GLY A 299 -5.78 56.04 -31.24
CA GLY A 299 -5.56 56.34 -32.66
C GLY A 299 -4.45 55.52 -33.33
N PHE A 300 -4.85 54.51 -34.10
CA PHE A 300 -4.03 53.94 -35.16
C PHE A 300 -4.41 54.59 -36.49
N PRO A 301 -3.47 55.22 -37.21
CA PRO A 301 -3.49 55.24 -38.66
C PRO A 301 -2.71 54.02 -39.19
N ASN A 302 -3.30 53.37 -40.20
CA ASN A 302 -2.59 52.46 -41.10
C ASN A 302 -1.32 53.14 -41.65
N HIS A 303 -0.15 52.52 -41.47
CA HIS A 303 0.83 52.26 -42.55
C HIS A 303 2.17 51.63 -42.07
N TYR A 304 2.63 50.62 -42.84
CA TYR A 304 3.95 49.94 -42.90
C TYR A 304 4.40 49.08 -41.68
N ARG A 305 4.38 47.73 -41.72
CA ARG A 305 5.21 46.76 -42.50
C ARG A 305 6.73 47.06 -42.48
N HIS A 306 7.45 46.51 -41.49
CA HIS A 306 8.66 45.66 -41.62
C HIS A 306 9.34 45.53 -40.24
N GLY A 307 9.40 44.31 -39.68
CA GLY A 307 10.11 44.08 -38.41
C GLY A 307 9.84 42.75 -37.68
N SER A 308 8.96 41.86 -38.14
CA SER A 308 8.65 40.59 -37.44
C SER A 308 9.42 39.37 -37.95
N SER A 309 10.25 39.50 -38.98
CA SER A 309 10.93 38.37 -39.63
C SER A 309 12.13 37.84 -38.83
N TYR A 310 12.86 38.69 -38.10
CA TYR A 310 14.06 38.27 -37.39
C TYR A 310 13.76 37.42 -36.15
N SER A 311 12.75 37.78 -35.34
CA SER A 311 12.39 36.98 -34.15
C SER A 311 11.72 35.66 -34.52
N THR A 312 10.95 35.63 -35.60
CA THR A 312 10.38 34.37 -36.14
C THR A 312 11.47 33.49 -36.75
N ALA A 313 12.43 34.05 -37.49
CA ALA A 313 13.56 33.28 -38.04
C ALA A 313 14.43 32.67 -36.94
N VAL A 314 14.74 33.43 -35.87
CA VAL A 314 15.50 32.92 -34.72
C VAL A 314 14.72 31.84 -33.96
N ALA A 315 13.41 32.01 -33.78
CA ALA A 315 12.55 31.00 -33.14
C ALA A 315 12.49 29.71 -33.97
N ILE A 316 12.34 29.82 -35.29
CA ILE A 316 12.34 28.68 -36.21
C ILE A 316 13.70 27.99 -36.19
N ALA A 317 14.80 28.74 -36.32
CA ALA A 317 16.16 28.17 -36.29
C ALA A 317 16.45 27.45 -34.96
N SER A 318 16.01 28.01 -33.83
CA SER A 318 16.15 27.39 -32.50
C SER A 318 15.31 26.11 -32.38
N ALA A 319 14.08 26.12 -32.88
CA ALA A 319 13.21 24.93 -32.90
C ALA A 319 13.76 23.84 -33.82
N THR A 320 14.29 24.19 -35.00
CA THR A 320 14.92 23.25 -35.93
C THR A 320 16.19 22.65 -35.33
N LEU A 321 17.02 23.46 -34.66
CA LEU A 321 18.22 22.98 -33.98
C LEU A 321 17.87 22.02 -32.84
N LEU A 322 16.91 22.38 -31.98
CA LEU A 322 16.44 21.51 -30.89
C LEU A 322 15.86 20.19 -31.43
N THR A 323 15.13 20.26 -32.55
CA THR A 323 14.58 19.07 -33.21
C THR A 323 15.69 18.20 -33.80
N ALA A 324 16.67 18.78 -34.48
CA ALA A 324 17.80 18.06 -35.05
C ALA A 324 18.66 17.39 -33.97
N VAL A 325 18.96 18.10 -32.87
CA VAL A 325 19.65 17.55 -31.71
C VAL A 325 18.81 16.43 -31.07
N GLY A 326 17.50 16.62 -30.91
CA GLY A 326 16.60 15.60 -30.42
C GLY A 326 16.62 14.32 -31.26
N ILE A 327 16.59 14.44 -32.58
CA ILE A 327 16.66 13.30 -33.52
C ILE A 327 18.02 12.59 -33.44
N LEU A 328 19.12 13.34 -33.37
CA LEU A 328 20.47 12.77 -33.27
C LEU A 328 20.70 12.07 -31.93
N CYS A 329 20.16 12.60 -30.83
CA CYS A 329 20.29 12.03 -29.49
C CYS A 329 19.30 10.89 -29.22
N ALA A 330 18.17 10.82 -29.93
CA ALA A 330 17.10 9.84 -29.68
C ALA A 330 17.58 8.37 -29.68
N PRO A 331 18.45 7.90 -30.61
CA PRO A 331 18.94 6.52 -30.57
C PRO A 331 19.82 6.22 -29.35
N ALA A 332 20.60 7.19 -28.88
CA ALA A 332 21.42 7.03 -27.68
C ALA A 332 20.54 7.04 -26.43
N ALA A 333 19.64 8.01 -26.31
CA ALA A 333 18.67 8.12 -25.22
C ALA A 333 17.78 6.87 -25.12
N TYR A 334 17.34 6.32 -26.26
CA TYR A 334 16.54 5.09 -26.28
C TYR A 334 17.32 3.86 -25.83
N ARG A 335 18.60 3.75 -26.22
CA ARG A 335 19.48 2.66 -25.74
C ARG A 335 19.72 2.76 -24.24
N ASP A 336 19.98 3.96 -23.74
CA ASP A 336 20.17 4.21 -22.31
C ASP A 336 18.89 3.95 -21.50
N TYR A 337 17.73 4.38 -22.01
CA TYR A 337 16.42 4.05 -21.44
C TYR A 337 16.18 2.54 -21.39
N LYS A 338 16.45 1.80 -22.48
CA LYS A 338 16.34 0.33 -22.47
C LYS A 338 17.28 -0.31 -21.45
N LYS A 339 18.50 0.22 -21.29
CA LYS A 339 19.44 -0.21 -20.25
C LYS A 339 18.84 0.02 -18.86
N PHE A 340 18.28 1.20 -18.58
CA PHE A 340 17.59 1.50 -17.33
C PHE A 340 16.41 0.54 -17.06
N ILE A 341 15.57 0.26 -18.05
CA ILE A 341 14.45 -0.69 -17.89
C ILE A 341 14.95 -2.11 -17.63
N SER A 342 16.09 -2.51 -18.20
CA SER A 342 16.67 -3.84 -18.01
C SER A 342 17.14 -4.11 -16.58
N TYR A 343 17.34 -3.08 -15.77
CA TYR A 343 17.71 -3.19 -14.35
C TYR A 343 16.62 -3.83 -13.47
N GLY A 344 15.39 -3.96 -13.99
CA GLY A 344 14.30 -4.60 -13.27
C GLY A 344 13.61 -3.67 -12.28
N THR A 345 13.00 -4.25 -11.24
CA THR A 345 12.38 -3.49 -10.14
C THR A 345 13.43 -2.77 -9.31
N GLY A 346 13.05 -1.74 -8.55
CA GLY A 346 13.94 -1.00 -7.64
C GLY A 346 13.25 0.26 -7.10
N GLY A 347 13.99 1.10 -6.38
CA GLY A 347 13.43 2.32 -5.78
C GLY A 347 12.76 3.30 -6.76
N PRO A 348 13.38 3.63 -7.91
CA PRO A 348 12.79 4.51 -8.93
C PRO A 348 11.70 3.83 -9.79
N PRO A 349 10.70 4.60 -10.29
CA PRO A 349 9.65 4.04 -11.14
C PRO A 349 10.20 3.58 -12.49
N ARG A 350 9.76 2.42 -12.98
CA ARG A 350 10.28 1.79 -14.20
C ARG A 350 9.62 2.32 -15.48
N ASN A 351 9.73 3.63 -15.68
CA ASN A 351 9.17 4.35 -16.82
C ASN A 351 10.10 5.50 -17.24
N VAL A 352 9.70 6.25 -18.27
CA VAL A 352 10.49 7.36 -18.81
C VAL A 352 10.80 8.45 -17.77
N PHE A 353 9.90 8.68 -16.81
CA PHE A 353 10.11 9.67 -15.75
C PHE A 353 11.17 9.23 -14.74
N GLY A 354 11.17 7.95 -14.36
CA GLY A 354 12.21 7.41 -13.48
C GLY A 354 13.58 7.39 -14.15
N TRP A 355 13.64 7.01 -15.43
CA TRP A 355 14.87 7.12 -16.22
C TRP A 355 15.40 8.54 -16.24
N LEU A 356 14.57 9.52 -16.64
CA LEU A 356 14.99 10.91 -16.74
C LEU A 356 15.47 11.45 -15.39
N ALA A 357 14.76 11.17 -14.29
CA ALA A 357 15.16 11.58 -12.96
C ALA A 357 16.52 11.01 -12.57
N MET A 358 16.79 9.74 -12.87
CA MET A 358 18.07 9.10 -12.55
C MET A 358 19.21 9.53 -13.46
N SER A 359 18.92 9.86 -14.73
CA SER A 359 19.89 10.42 -15.66
C SER A 359 20.35 11.82 -15.23
N LEU A 360 19.44 12.64 -14.67
CA LEU A 360 19.79 13.98 -14.15
C LEU A 360 20.72 13.93 -12.92
N LEU A 361 20.77 12.80 -12.21
CA LEU A 361 21.65 12.61 -11.06
C LEU A 361 23.05 12.08 -11.42
N ILE A 362 23.30 11.73 -12.69
CA ILE A 362 24.61 11.22 -13.13
C ILE A 362 25.76 12.17 -12.76
N PRO A 363 25.67 13.50 -12.94
CA PRO A 363 26.76 14.41 -12.56
C PRO A 363 27.08 14.46 -11.07
N LEU A 364 26.18 13.96 -10.22
CA LEU A 364 26.35 13.91 -8.76
C LEU A 364 26.95 12.58 -8.28
N GLN A 365 27.18 11.62 -9.19
CA GLN A 365 27.77 10.33 -8.86
C GLN A 365 29.25 10.47 -8.49
N ARG A 366 29.68 9.65 -7.54
CA ARG A 366 31.07 9.49 -7.13
C ARG A 366 31.65 8.19 -7.67
N GLU A 367 32.98 8.13 -7.70
CA GLU A 367 33.68 6.90 -8.06
C GLU A 367 33.35 5.79 -7.04
N MET A 368 32.90 4.65 -7.55
CA MET A 368 32.39 3.56 -6.71
C MET A 368 33.50 2.66 -6.13
N LEU A 369 34.72 2.75 -6.66
CA LEU A 369 35.88 1.95 -6.25
C LEU A 369 36.86 2.69 -5.35
N ASP A 370 36.67 4.00 -5.15
CA ASP A 370 37.53 4.80 -4.28
C ASP A 370 37.32 4.44 -2.80
N THR A 371 38.41 4.12 -2.12
CA THR A 371 38.46 3.77 -0.70
C THR A 371 39.06 4.86 0.19
N ALA A 372 39.61 5.94 -0.37
CA ALA A 372 40.28 6.99 0.40
C ALA A 372 39.36 7.69 1.42
N GLY A 373 38.04 7.70 1.15
CA GLY A 373 37.05 8.26 2.06
C GLY A 373 36.93 7.53 3.41
N TYR A 374 37.27 6.24 3.47
CA TYR A 374 37.07 5.44 4.69
C TYR A 374 38.06 5.74 5.79
N ASP A 375 39.28 6.16 5.47
CA ASP A 375 40.28 6.50 6.48
C ASP A 375 39.77 7.66 7.37
N ARG A 376 39.07 8.63 6.75
CA ARG A 376 38.37 9.70 7.49
C ARG A 376 37.15 9.20 8.26
N ASP A 377 36.40 8.25 7.71
CA ASP A 377 35.20 7.71 8.37
C ASP A 377 35.59 6.88 9.61
N VAL A 378 36.73 6.19 9.59
CA VAL A 378 37.30 5.50 10.78
C VAL A 378 37.55 6.50 11.91
N GLU A 379 38.22 7.62 11.63
CA GLU A 379 38.47 8.68 12.62
C GLU A 379 37.17 9.29 13.17
N LEU A 380 36.19 9.54 12.29
CA LEU A 380 34.91 10.17 12.65
C LEU A 380 33.98 9.25 13.46
N LEU A 381 33.96 7.97 13.14
CA LEU A 381 33.09 6.98 13.80
C LEU A 381 33.76 6.32 15.00
N GLY A 382 35.09 6.41 15.12
CA GLY A 382 35.87 5.74 16.16
C GLY A 382 35.84 4.21 16.03
N GLU A 383 35.60 3.69 14.82
CA GLU A 383 35.43 2.26 14.54
C GLU A 383 36.67 1.74 13.78
N GLU A 384 37.78 1.58 14.51
CA GLU A 384 39.04 0.99 14.00
C GLU A 384 39.00 -0.54 13.91
N ARG A 385 37.98 -1.16 14.53
CA ARG A 385 37.82 -2.61 14.58
C ARG A 385 37.30 -3.16 13.25
N SER A 386 37.98 -4.16 12.73
CA SER A 386 37.49 -5.02 11.66
C SER A 386 36.62 -6.15 12.24
N TRP A 387 35.46 -6.39 11.63
CA TRP A 387 34.52 -7.47 11.99
C TRP A 387 34.66 -8.67 11.06
N LEU A 388 35.40 -8.51 9.96
CA LEU A 388 35.69 -9.55 8.97
C LEU A 388 37.14 -10.01 9.09
N LYS A 389 37.36 -11.31 9.33
CA LYS A 389 38.71 -11.87 9.43
C LYS A 389 39.36 -11.92 8.05
N ASP A 390 40.67 -11.75 7.99
CA ASP A 390 41.40 -11.75 6.71
C ASP A 390 41.34 -13.12 6.00
N GLU A 391 41.27 -14.21 6.77
CA GLU A 391 41.06 -15.57 6.26
C GLU A 391 39.68 -15.79 5.62
N ASP A 392 38.68 -15.02 6.03
CA ASP A 392 37.29 -15.10 5.56
C ASP A 392 37.05 -14.26 4.28
N LEU A 393 38.04 -13.46 3.85
CA LEU A 393 37.97 -12.57 2.68
C LEU A 393 39.18 -12.75 1.76
N PRO A 394 39.24 -13.85 0.97
CA PRO A 394 40.28 -14.02 -0.04
C PRO A 394 40.14 -12.99 -1.17
N GLN A 395 41.16 -12.81 -2.01
CA GLN A 395 41.04 -12.00 -3.23
C GLN A 395 40.05 -12.63 -4.22
N ARG A 396 39.08 -11.85 -4.72
CA ARG A 396 38.11 -12.33 -5.71
C ARG A 396 38.83 -12.65 -7.02
N LYS A 397 38.59 -13.85 -7.57
CA LYS A 397 39.24 -14.30 -8.81
C LYS A 397 38.66 -13.61 -10.05
N GLY A 398 39.51 -13.13 -10.94
CA GLY A 398 39.12 -12.57 -12.24
C GLY A 398 38.61 -11.12 -12.17
N PRO A 399 38.07 -10.60 -13.28
CA PRO A 399 37.61 -9.22 -13.35
C PRO A 399 36.34 -9.00 -12.51
N ARG A 400 36.13 -7.75 -12.09
CA ARG A 400 34.86 -7.32 -11.48
C ARG A 400 33.72 -7.41 -12.50
N PRO A 401 32.47 -7.64 -12.05
CA PRO A 401 31.32 -7.54 -12.94
C PRO A 401 31.06 -6.08 -13.35
N GLU A 402 30.35 -5.92 -14.46
CA GLU A 402 29.86 -4.61 -14.89
C GLU A 402 28.65 -4.21 -14.05
N VAL A 403 28.62 -2.95 -13.62
CA VAL A 403 27.50 -2.37 -12.85
C VAL A 403 26.84 -1.25 -13.66
N GLY A 404 25.54 -1.09 -13.50
CA GLY A 404 24.74 -0.04 -14.14
C GLY A 404 25.30 1.36 -13.90
N THR A 405 25.12 2.23 -14.89
CA THR A 405 25.65 3.61 -14.93
C THR A 405 24.69 4.65 -14.36
N HIS A 406 23.43 4.27 -14.12
CA HIS A 406 22.44 5.17 -13.53
C HIS A 406 22.62 5.25 -12.02
N ALA A 407 22.17 6.35 -11.41
CA ALA A 407 22.35 6.58 -9.99
C ALA A 407 21.58 5.56 -9.13
N ALA A 408 20.43 5.11 -9.60
CA ALA A 408 19.66 4.00 -9.06
C ALA A 408 18.71 3.45 -10.15
N PRO A 409 18.20 2.21 -10.02
CA PRO A 409 18.67 1.19 -9.10
C PRO A 409 20.10 0.72 -9.46
N GLN A 410 20.91 0.41 -8.46
CA GLN A 410 22.26 -0.13 -8.68
C GLN A 410 22.14 -1.63 -8.97
N ARG A 411 22.60 -2.05 -10.15
CA ARG A 411 22.50 -3.44 -10.61
C ARG A 411 23.79 -3.93 -11.22
N GLN A 412 24.14 -5.17 -10.89
CA GLN A 412 25.17 -5.91 -11.60
C GLN A 412 24.58 -6.48 -12.90
N LEU A 413 25.30 -6.32 -14.02
CA LEU A 413 24.84 -6.62 -15.38
C LEU A 413 25.49 -7.87 -15.97
N THR A 414 26.65 -8.26 -15.46
CA THR A 414 27.41 -9.44 -15.91
C THR A 414 27.74 -10.36 -14.73
N GLN A 415 28.24 -11.57 -15.01
CA GLN A 415 28.53 -12.59 -13.99
C GLN A 415 27.30 -12.97 -13.14
N THR A 416 26.11 -12.96 -13.72
CA THR A 416 24.89 -13.40 -13.05
C THR A 416 24.97 -14.90 -12.77
N PRO A 417 24.75 -15.35 -11.52
CA PRO A 417 24.83 -16.76 -11.18
C PRO A 417 23.77 -17.62 -11.86
N GLU A 418 24.08 -18.92 -11.97
CA GLU A 418 23.10 -19.96 -12.29
C GLU A 418 22.02 -20.06 -11.21
N LYS A 419 20.90 -20.70 -11.55
CA LYS A 419 19.70 -20.72 -10.71
C LYS A 419 19.96 -21.40 -9.37
N GLU A 420 20.75 -22.45 -9.37
CA GLU A 420 21.10 -23.27 -8.21
C GLU A 420 21.89 -22.45 -7.19
N ILE A 421 22.85 -21.64 -7.65
CA ILE A 421 23.65 -20.73 -6.82
C ILE A 421 22.78 -19.59 -6.25
N LYS A 422 21.82 -19.08 -7.04
CA LYS A 422 20.86 -18.08 -6.58
C LYS A 422 19.98 -18.60 -5.44
N GLU A 423 19.43 -19.80 -5.60
CA GLU A 423 18.60 -20.46 -4.60
C GLU A 423 19.40 -20.79 -3.33
N ALA A 424 20.64 -21.30 -3.49
CA ALA A 424 21.55 -21.56 -2.39
C ALA A 424 21.89 -20.27 -1.61
N LEU A 425 22.23 -19.18 -2.30
CA LEU A 425 22.49 -17.89 -1.64
C LEU A 425 21.28 -17.41 -0.84
N LEU A 426 20.08 -17.41 -1.42
CA LEU A 426 18.88 -16.95 -0.71
C LEU A 426 18.59 -17.78 0.52
N LYS A 427 18.73 -19.11 0.40
CA LYS A 427 18.57 -20.03 1.54
C LYS A 427 19.54 -19.66 2.66
N THR A 428 20.85 -19.62 2.37
CA THR A 428 21.88 -19.32 3.38
C THR A 428 21.74 -17.92 3.95
N PHE A 429 21.35 -16.93 3.15
CA PHE A 429 21.14 -15.55 3.59
C PHE A 429 20.00 -15.44 4.62
N PHE A 430 18.88 -16.13 4.40
CA PHE A 430 17.76 -16.11 5.34
C PHE A 430 17.97 -17.05 6.55
N GLU A 431 18.80 -18.09 6.43
CA GLU A 431 19.22 -18.91 7.57
C GLU A 431 19.93 -18.07 8.65
N ILE A 432 20.71 -17.04 8.26
CA ILE A 432 21.32 -16.11 9.22
C ILE A 432 20.25 -15.47 10.11
N GLN A 433 19.13 -15.03 9.55
CA GLN A 433 18.05 -14.46 10.36
C GLN A 433 17.35 -15.53 11.20
N PHE A 434 17.06 -16.68 10.61
CA PHE A 434 16.36 -17.78 11.28
C PHE A 434 17.10 -18.26 12.53
N ASN A 435 18.44 -18.31 12.47
CA ASN A 435 19.29 -18.74 13.58
C ASN A 435 19.56 -17.65 14.63
N ASN A 436 19.33 -16.37 14.28
CA ASN A 436 19.69 -15.22 15.11
C ASN A 436 18.49 -14.27 15.32
N GLN A 437 17.30 -14.82 15.62
CA GLN A 437 16.03 -14.07 15.73
C GLN A 437 16.00 -13.03 16.86
N ASN A 438 16.85 -13.21 17.87
CA ASN A 438 17.06 -12.23 18.93
C ASN A 438 17.81 -10.98 18.44
N LEU A 439 18.64 -11.12 17.41
CA LEU A 439 19.44 -10.04 16.83
C LEU A 439 18.83 -9.46 15.56
N LEU A 440 18.08 -10.27 14.79
CA LEU A 440 17.63 -9.94 13.45
C LEU A 440 16.14 -10.21 13.23
N TYR A 441 15.50 -9.32 12.47
CA TYR A 441 14.16 -9.57 11.93
C TYR A 441 14.12 -9.29 10.42
N LEU A 442 13.15 -9.89 9.74
CA LEU A 442 12.90 -9.65 8.32
C LEU A 442 11.83 -8.58 8.14
N ALA A 443 12.12 -7.60 7.30
CA ALA A 443 11.15 -6.66 6.78
C ALA A 443 11.48 -6.32 5.32
N LEU A 444 10.58 -5.61 4.65
CA LEU A 444 10.81 -5.14 3.28
C LEU A 444 11.94 -4.08 3.28
N SER A 445 12.89 -4.18 2.35
CA SER A 445 13.98 -3.20 2.23
C SER A 445 13.44 -1.78 2.07
N ASN A 446 13.98 -0.83 2.84
CA ASN A 446 13.69 0.60 2.74
C ASN A 446 14.23 1.21 1.44
N LEU A 447 15.31 0.63 0.91
CA LEU A 447 16.03 1.13 -0.26
C LEU A 447 15.55 0.44 -1.56
N GLU A 448 15.41 -0.88 -1.54
CA GLU A 448 15.01 -1.68 -2.70
C GLU A 448 13.49 -1.82 -2.84
N ARG A 449 12.72 -1.70 -1.74
CA ARG A 449 11.23 -1.69 -1.67
C ARG A 449 10.50 -2.93 -2.18
N HIS A 450 11.22 -3.92 -2.72
CA HIS A 450 10.63 -5.09 -3.37
C HIS A 450 11.19 -6.42 -2.87
N THR A 451 12.27 -6.41 -2.10
CA THR A 451 12.91 -7.60 -1.53
C THR A 451 12.94 -7.54 -0.01
N SER A 452 12.93 -8.71 0.63
CA SER A 452 13.13 -8.82 2.07
C SER A 452 14.59 -8.51 2.42
N ALA A 453 14.77 -7.80 3.52
CA ALA A 453 16.05 -7.39 4.05
C ALA A 453 16.20 -7.84 5.50
N LEU A 454 17.45 -7.99 5.94
CA LEU A 454 17.84 -8.16 7.33
C LEU A 454 17.82 -6.80 8.01
N PHE A 455 17.12 -6.72 9.14
CA PHE A 455 17.13 -5.58 10.03
C PHE A 455 17.71 -5.97 11.38
N ILE A 456 18.52 -5.09 11.97
CA ILE A 456 18.98 -5.24 13.35
C ILE A 456 17.81 -4.96 14.30
N SER A 457 17.52 -5.92 15.17
CA SER A 457 16.49 -5.82 16.21
C SER A 457 16.85 -4.76 17.25
N GLU A 458 15.86 -4.04 17.78
CA GLU A 458 16.08 -3.16 18.94
C GLU A 458 16.44 -3.94 20.21
N ALA A 459 16.20 -5.26 20.23
CA ALA A 459 16.62 -6.15 21.31
C ALA A 459 18.09 -6.62 21.19
N ALA A 460 18.77 -6.28 20.09
CA ALA A 460 20.19 -6.59 19.95
C ALA A 460 21.03 -5.81 21.00
N PRO A 461 22.19 -6.32 21.43
CA PRO A 461 23.03 -5.67 22.44
C PRO A 461 23.40 -4.22 22.09
N ARG A 462 23.59 -3.93 20.80
CA ARG A 462 23.78 -2.58 20.27
C ARG A 462 23.04 -2.48 18.94
N LEU A 463 22.34 -1.38 18.72
CA LEU A 463 21.91 -0.98 17.38
C LEU A 463 22.82 0.14 16.90
N ASN A 464 23.72 -0.16 15.95
CA ASN A 464 24.73 0.79 15.50
C ASN A 464 24.09 2.12 15.04
N PRO A 465 24.51 3.28 15.59
CA PRO A 465 23.90 4.58 15.26
C PRO A 465 23.93 4.93 13.77
N LEU A 466 24.97 4.50 13.04
CA LEU A 466 25.06 4.71 11.60
C LEU A 466 23.93 3.96 10.87
N VAL A 467 23.76 2.67 11.19
CA VAL A 467 22.70 1.81 10.62
C VAL A 467 21.31 2.33 11.01
N LYS A 468 21.13 2.74 12.28
CA LYS A 468 19.86 3.31 12.75
C LYS A 468 19.49 4.61 12.02
N SER A 469 20.45 5.52 11.85
CA SER A 469 20.19 6.85 11.32
C SER A 469 20.15 6.92 9.80
N SER A 470 20.82 6.00 9.10
CA SER A 470 20.91 6.01 7.64
C SER A 470 19.81 5.19 6.96
N THR A 471 19.73 3.91 7.29
CA THR A 471 18.82 2.94 6.66
C THR A 471 17.71 2.45 7.58
N ARG A 472 17.57 3.07 8.77
CA ARG A 472 16.56 2.73 9.79
C ARG A 472 16.62 1.29 10.25
N GLY A 473 17.84 0.79 10.49
CA GLY A 473 18.07 -0.55 11.02
C GLY A 473 18.28 -1.63 9.96
N GLU A 474 18.06 -1.32 8.67
CA GLU A 474 18.35 -2.26 7.58
C GLU A 474 19.86 -2.45 7.44
N ILE A 475 20.34 -3.68 7.61
CA ILE A 475 21.77 -3.99 7.54
C ILE A 475 22.18 -4.66 6.23
N ALA A 476 21.30 -5.48 5.64
CA ALA A 476 21.60 -6.17 4.39
C ALA A 476 20.35 -6.57 3.61
N HIS A 477 20.41 -6.59 2.28
CA HIS A 477 19.36 -7.16 1.44
C HIS A 477 19.92 -7.77 0.15
N VAL A 478 19.24 -8.79 -0.37
CA VAL A 478 19.59 -9.43 -1.65
C VAL A 478 18.70 -8.88 -2.77
N HIS A 479 19.25 -8.66 -3.96
CA HIS A 479 18.48 -8.40 -5.19
C HIS A 479 17.83 -9.69 -5.71
N ALA A 480 16.95 -10.29 -4.90
CA ALA A 480 16.34 -11.61 -5.12
C ALA A 480 15.50 -11.71 -6.41
N THR A 481 14.99 -10.58 -6.91
CA THR A 481 14.19 -10.52 -8.15
C THR A 481 15.05 -10.33 -9.40
N ALA A 482 16.37 -10.25 -9.27
CA ALA A 482 17.29 -9.94 -10.35
C ALA A 482 18.59 -10.78 -10.26
N GLU A 483 19.74 -10.13 -10.12
CA GLU A 483 21.07 -10.72 -10.26
C GLU A 483 21.66 -11.32 -8.98
N HIS A 484 20.97 -11.18 -7.83
CA HIS A 484 21.39 -11.75 -6.55
C HIS A 484 22.72 -11.19 -5.99
N SER A 485 23.08 -9.98 -6.38
CA SER A 485 24.02 -9.16 -5.62
C SER A 485 23.37 -8.72 -4.28
N VAL A 486 24.20 -8.35 -3.31
CA VAL A 486 23.76 -8.09 -1.94
C VAL A 486 24.21 -6.70 -1.52
N HIS A 487 23.29 -5.85 -1.09
CA HIS A 487 23.65 -4.62 -0.42
C HIS A 487 23.86 -4.86 1.07
N VAL A 488 24.91 -4.28 1.64
CA VAL A 488 25.26 -4.36 3.07
C VAL A 488 25.75 -3.01 3.59
N ILE A 489 25.63 -2.80 4.91
CA ILE A 489 26.35 -1.73 5.63
C ILE A 489 27.44 -2.37 6.47
N LEU A 490 28.68 -2.04 6.17
CA LEU A 490 29.86 -2.57 6.86
C LEU A 490 30.48 -1.52 7.78
N SER A 491 31.46 -1.92 8.59
CA SER A 491 32.38 -0.96 9.18
C SER A 491 33.17 -0.24 8.08
N PRO A 492 33.71 0.97 8.31
CA PRO A 492 34.59 1.62 7.33
C PRO A 492 35.82 0.77 6.97
N VAL A 493 36.40 0.08 7.96
CA VAL A 493 37.54 -0.83 7.79
C VAL A 493 37.18 -2.00 6.88
N ASP A 494 36.07 -2.67 7.14
CA ASP A 494 35.65 -3.83 6.35
C ASP A 494 35.16 -3.41 4.95
N SER A 495 34.58 -2.21 4.82
CA SER A 495 34.21 -1.62 3.54
C SER A 495 35.43 -1.44 2.63
N LYS A 496 36.53 -0.90 3.17
CA LYS A 496 37.82 -0.78 2.47
C LYS A 496 38.35 -2.15 2.06
N LYS A 497 38.41 -3.11 2.99
CA LYS A 497 38.87 -4.49 2.73
C LYS A 497 38.07 -5.16 1.61
N VAL A 498 36.75 -5.11 1.67
CA VAL A 498 35.85 -5.75 0.69
C VAL A 498 36.04 -5.16 -0.71
N ILE A 499 36.20 -3.84 -0.82
CA ILE A 499 36.44 -3.19 -2.10
C ILE A 499 37.83 -3.59 -2.60
N GLU A 500 38.90 -3.46 -1.81
CA GLU A 500 40.26 -3.79 -2.23
C GLU A 500 40.45 -5.27 -2.59
N ALA A 501 39.70 -6.17 -1.93
CA ALA A 501 39.67 -7.59 -2.23
C ALA A 501 38.85 -7.98 -3.48
N GLY A 502 38.24 -7.01 -4.16
CA GLY A 502 37.50 -7.24 -5.40
C GLY A 502 36.06 -7.71 -5.23
N TRP A 503 35.52 -7.75 -4.02
CA TRP A 503 34.21 -8.35 -3.73
C TRP A 503 33.01 -7.42 -3.84
N GLY A 504 33.25 -6.12 -3.79
CA GLY A 504 32.18 -5.14 -3.89
C GLY A 504 32.65 -3.76 -4.30
N GLN A 505 31.68 -2.87 -4.38
CA GLN A 505 31.86 -1.45 -4.68
C GLN A 505 30.79 -0.62 -3.99
N ARG A 506 31.05 0.67 -3.81
CA ARG A 506 30.11 1.59 -3.16
C ARG A 506 28.90 1.88 -4.04
N HIS A 507 27.84 2.39 -3.44
CA HIS A 507 26.79 3.06 -4.18
C HIS A 507 27.26 4.42 -4.70
N SER A 508 26.93 4.77 -5.94
CA SER A 508 27.43 5.99 -6.61
C SER A 508 27.00 7.30 -5.93
N LEU A 509 25.90 7.27 -5.16
CA LEU A 509 25.42 8.40 -4.34
C LEU A 509 25.75 8.28 -2.84
N SER A 510 26.52 7.28 -2.42
CA SER A 510 26.90 7.08 -1.00
C SER A 510 27.65 8.30 -0.44
N GLY A 511 27.29 8.69 0.79
CA GLY A 511 27.87 9.83 1.51
C GLY A 511 27.70 11.19 0.86
N SER A 512 26.74 11.34 -0.07
CA SER A 512 26.40 12.63 -0.64
C SER A 512 25.75 13.54 0.42
N THR A 513 26.40 14.68 0.70
CA THR A 513 25.91 15.69 1.64
C THR A 513 24.57 16.28 1.20
N PHE A 514 24.28 16.27 -0.11
CA PHE A 514 23.04 16.79 -0.67
C PHE A 514 21.79 16.14 -0.04
N PHE A 515 21.78 14.81 0.07
CA PHE A 515 20.65 14.08 0.64
C PHE A 515 20.62 14.13 2.18
N ARG A 516 21.80 14.21 2.81
CA ARG A 516 21.94 14.36 4.27
C ARG A 516 21.46 15.74 4.76
N THR A 517 21.79 16.82 4.05
CA THR A 517 21.41 18.20 4.40
C THR A 517 19.91 18.44 4.26
N LEU A 518 19.25 17.81 3.28
CA LEU A 518 17.81 17.93 3.08
C LEU A 518 16.98 17.08 4.08
N LYS A 519 17.61 16.31 4.97
CA LYS A 519 16.95 15.41 5.96
C LYS A 519 15.92 14.45 5.33
N ILE A 520 16.11 14.07 4.07
CA ILE A 520 15.24 13.12 3.37
C ILE A 520 15.75 11.71 3.70
N ALA A 521 15.15 11.07 4.70
CA ALA A 521 15.47 9.69 5.08
C ALA A 521 14.58 8.67 4.35
N PRO A 522 15.08 7.47 3.96
CA PRO A 522 16.43 6.95 4.22
C PRO A 522 17.51 7.63 3.36
N TRP A 523 18.74 7.74 3.90
CA TRP A 523 19.91 8.24 3.18
C TRP A 523 21.01 7.17 3.16
N ILE A 524 21.88 7.21 2.16
CA ILE A 524 22.86 6.14 1.92
C ILE A 524 24.21 6.54 2.53
N PRO A 525 24.70 5.82 3.56
CA PRO A 525 25.98 6.10 4.19
C PRO A 525 27.14 5.71 3.28
N ASN A 526 28.34 6.18 3.61
CA ASN A 526 29.56 5.91 2.87
C ASN A 526 29.86 4.41 2.80
N GLU A 527 29.49 3.69 3.86
CA GLU A 527 29.70 2.27 4.14
C GLU A 527 28.65 1.36 3.50
N TYR A 528 27.77 1.91 2.65
CA TYR A 528 26.78 1.15 1.92
C TYR A 528 27.40 0.55 0.65
N ILE A 529 27.67 -0.75 0.72
CA ILE A 529 28.41 -1.49 -0.30
C ILE A 529 27.46 -2.42 -1.07
N LEU A 530 27.63 -2.49 -2.38
CA LEU A 530 27.12 -3.57 -3.20
C LEU A 530 28.15 -4.68 -3.25
N ILE A 531 27.83 -5.83 -2.67
CA ILE A 531 28.58 -7.08 -2.80
C ILE A 531 28.11 -7.77 -4.08
N TYR A 532 29.06 -8.11 -4.93
CA TYR A 532 28.78 -8.77 -6.20
C TYR A 532 28.21 -10.17 -5.98
N ALA A 533 27.33 -10.59 -6.89
CA ALA A 533 26.71 -11.91 -6.82
C ALA A 533 27.79 -13.02 -6.82
N PRO A 534 27.64 -14.07 -6.00
CA PRO A 534 28.55 -15.21 -5.99
C PRO A 534 28.36 -16.04 -7.26
N ARG A 535 29.45 -16.62 -7.77
CA ARG A 535 29.44 -17.45 -8.99
C ARG A 535 29.37 -18.94 -8.70
N ASP A 536 29.81 -19.35 -7.51
CA ASP A 536 29.86 -20.74 -7.06
C ASP A 536 29.63 -20.82 -5.53
N GLU A 537 29.61 -22.04 -4.99
CA GLU A 537 29.36 -22.29 -3.57
C GLU A 537 30.46 -21.74 -2.64
N GLU A 538 31.71 -21.66 -3.11
CA GLU A 538 32.79 -21.07 -2.32
C GLU A 538 32.62 -19.55 -2.22
N GLU A 539 32.20 -18.90 -3.30
CA GLU A 539 31.86 -17.47 -3.26
C GLU A 539 30.64 -17.18 -2.37
N ILE A 540 29.66 -18.09 -2.28
CA ILE A 540 28.54 -17.95 -1.34
C ILE A 540 29.08 -17.84 0.10
N LYS A 541 30.05 -18.67 0.49
CA LYS A 541 30.64 -18.61 1.85
C LYS A 541 31.26 -17.24 2.13
N VAL A 542 32.01 -16.70 1.18
CA VAL A 542 32.63 -15.37 1.30
C VAL A 542 31.57 -14.26 1.42
N VAL A 543 30.54 -14.28 0.55
CA VAL A 543 29.44 -13.30 0.61
C VAL A 543 28.71 -13.38 1.95
N ILE A 544 28.46 -14.58 2.46
CA ILE A 544 27.80 -14.79 3.75
C ILE A 544 28.69 -14.35 4.91
N ASN A 545 30.01 -14.56 4.86
CA ASN A 545 30.94 -14.02 5.85
C ASN A 545 30.91 -12.48 5.90
N ILE A 546 30.82 -11.83 4.74
CA ILE A 546 30.66 -10.37 4.65
C ILE A 546 29.32 -9.94 5.28
N VAL A 547 28.22 -10.65 5.01
CA VAL A 547 26.91 -10.37 5.63
C VAL A 547 26.96 -10.57 7.15
N LYS A 548 27.61 -11.63 7.64
CA LYS A 548 27.81 -11.85 9.08
C LYS A 548 28.63 -10.72 9.71
N ALA A 549 29.68 -10.24 9.06
CA ALA A 549 30.45 -9.08 9.52
C ALA A 549 29.59 -7.80 9.59
N ALA A 550 28.72 -7.57 8.60
CA ALA A 550 27.76 -6.46 8.61
C ALA A 550 26.78 -6.57 9.80
N VAL A 551 26.23 -7.76 10.04
CA VAL A 551 25.35 -8.02 11.20
C VAL A 551 26.09 -7.79 12.51
N ALA A 552 27.31 -8.31 12.65
CA ALA A 552 28.14 -8.14 13.83
C ALA A 552 28.42 -6.65 14.13
N PHE A 553 28.77 -5.87 13.10
CA PHE A 553 28.93 -4.42 13.20
C PHE A 553 27.63 -3.70 13.59
N GLY A 554 26.50 -4.12 13.02
CA GLY A 554 25.19 -3.55 13.28
C GLY A 554 24.65 -3.84 14.68
N ALA A 555 24.84 -5.08 15.16
CA ALA A 555 24.33 -5.62 16.42
C ALA A 555 25.31 -5.48 17.61
N GLY A 556 26.59 -5.19 17.33
CA GLY A 556 27.66 -5.12 18.33
C GLY A 556 28.05 -6.46 18.95
N VAL A 557 27.95 -7.57 18.21
CA VAL A 557 28.24 -8.94 18.68
C VAL A 557 29.42 -9.55 17.92
N SER A 558 30.10 -10.56 18.49
CA SER A 558 31.15 -11.26 17.75
C SER A 558 30.59 -12.02 16.55
N THR A 559 31.34 -12.11 15.44
CA THR A 559 30.95 -12.95 14.29
C THR A 559 30.84 -14.43 14.65
N ASN A 560 31.59 -14.89 15.66
CA ASN A 560 31.49 -16.26 16.18
C ASN A 560 30.16 -16.54 16.90
N GLU A 561 29.40 -15.51 17.29
CA GLU A 561 28.08 -15.66 17.92
C GLU A 561 26.96 -15.82 16.87
N LEU A 562 27.27 -15.64 15.58
CA LEU A 562 26.32 -15.73 14.47
C LEU A 562 26.35 -17.12 13.84
N ASN A 563 25.32 -17.92 14.13
CA ASN A 563 25.15 -19.26 13.56
C ASN A 563 24.67 -19.21 12.10
#